data_AF-A0A366C2C4-F1
#
_entry.id   AF-A0A366C2C4-F1
#
_cell.length_a   1.000
_cell.length_b   1.000
_cell.length_c   1.000
_cell.angle_alpha   90.00
_cell.angle_beta   90.00
_cell.angle_gamma   90.00
#
_symmetry.space_group_name_H-M   'P 1'
#
loop_
_entity.id
_entity.type
_entity.pdbx_description
1 polymer ?
#
loop_
_entity_poly.entity_id
_entity_poly.type
_entity_poly.pdbx_seq_one_letter_code
_entity_poly.pdbx_strand_id
1 'polypeptide(L)'
;MLEATDHALRTLLALLGGLVLVWLRTDGMAVIARMGIVLASGAIGYVAGPEIALWLGTPERLTIVGVTVLGPLALETAAAALLWLKRDPAHLAEMLRLWRGGK
;
A
#
# COMPACT_ATOMS: atom_id res chain seq x y z
N MET A 1 14.47 21.17 19.23
CA MET A 1 14.94 19.76 19.25
C MET A 1 13.89 18.82 19.83
N LEU A 2 13.27 19.11 20.98
CA LEU A 2 12.25 18.25 21.60
C LEU A 2 11.03 17.94 20.69
N GLU A 3 10.51 18.93 19.96
CA GLU A 3 9.32 18.75 19.09
C GLU A 3 9.60 17.85 17.87
N ALA A 4 10.77 18.00 17.24
CA ALA A 4 11.17 17.16 16.12
C ALA A 4 11.33 15.69 16.57
N THR A 5 11.87 15.48 17.78
CA THR A 5 11.99 14.15 18.37
C THR A 5 10.63 13.53 18.68
N ASP A 6 9.68 14.30 19.24
CA ASP A 6 8.32 13.82 19.52
C ASP A 6 7.58 13.46 18.21
N HIS A 7 7.73 14.28 17.18
CA HIS A 7 7.12 14.00 15.88
C HIS A 7 7.68 12.72 15.25
N ALA A 8 9.01 12.57 15.26
CA ALA A 8 9.68 11.38 14.74
C ALA A 8 9.25 10.11 15.50
N LEU A 9 9.16 10.20 16.83
CA LEU A 9 8.75 9.08 17.68
C LEU A 9 7.32 8.61 17.35
N ARG A 10 6.39 9.55 17.21
CA ARG A 10 4.99 9.22 16.89
C ARG A 10 4.84 8.64 15.49
N THR A 11 5.61 9.12 14.52
CA THR A 11 5.63 8.54 13.16
C THR A 11 6.22 7.13 13.17
N LEU A 12 7.30 6.91 13.94
CA LEU A 12 7.88 5.59 14.14
C LEU A 12 6.86 4.63 14.79
N LEU A 13 6.13 5.07 15.81
CA LEU A 13 5.08 4.28 16.45
C LEU A 13 3.93 3.95 15.48
N ALA A 14 3.53 4.89 14.63
CA ALA A 14 2.54 4.65 13.60
C ALA A 14 3.02 3.58 12.60
N LEU A 15 4.26 3.69 12.12
CA LEU A 15 4.85 2.67 11.24
C LEU A 15 4.96 1.31 11.91
N LEU A 16 5.44 1.25 13.16
CA LEU A 16 5.51 -0.01 13.92
C LEU A 16 4.12 -0.63 14.09
N GLY A 17 3.11 0.18 14.42
CA GLY A 17 1.72 -0.27 14.49
C GLY A 17 1.23 -0.86 13.16
N GLY A 18 1.47 -0.18 12.05
CA GLY A 18 1.16 -0.68 10.71
C GLY A 18 1.89 -1.98 10.37
N LEU A 19 3.18 -2.07 10.68
CA LEU A 19 4.00 -3.25 10.44
C LEU A 19 3.55 -4.47 11.24
N VAL A 20 3.15 -4.27 12.50
CA VAL A 20 2.58 -5.34 13.34
C VAL A 20 1.28 -5.86 12.70
N LEU A 21 0.41 -4.98 12.22
CA LEU A 21 -0.82 -5.39 11.54
C LEU A 21 -0.53 -6.18 10.26
N VAL A 22 0.46 -5.76 9.46
CA VAL A 22 0.89 -6.50 8.27
C VAL A 22 1.47 -7.86 8.66
N TRP A 23 2.28 -7.92 9.71
CA TRP A 23 2.85 -9.16 10.22
C TRP A 23 1.75 -10.14 10.65
N LEU A 24 0.71 -9.67 11.33
CA LEU A 24 -0.44 -10.48 11.70
C LEU A 24 -1.27 -10.94 10.49
N ARG A 25 -1.49 -10.07 9.49
CA ARG A 25 -2.26 -10.43 8.28
C ARG A 25 -1.57 -11.51 7.43
N THR A 26 -0.24 -11.59 7.52
CA THR A 26 0.60 -12.52 6.75
C THR A 26 0.92 -13.80 7.53
N ASP A 27 0.19 -14.07 8.62
CA ASP A 27 0.35 -15.30 9.38
C ASP A 27 -0.10 -16.51 8.55
N GLY A 28 0.79 -17.50 8.41
CA GLY A 28 0.63 -18.64 7.50
C GLY A 28 1.52 -18.60 6.24
N MET A 29 2.19 -17.48 5.96
CA MET A 29 3.21 -17.41 4.92
C MET A 29 4.58 -17.89 5.42
N ALA A 30 5.43 -18.35 4.50
CA ALA A 30 6.83 -18.63 4.81
C ALA A 30 7.52 -17.38 5.37
N VAL A 31 8.35 -17.54 6.41
CA VAL A 31 8.96 -16.41 7.16
C VAL A 31 9.72 -15.45 6.24
N ILE A 32 10.43 -15.96 5.24
CA ILE A 32 11.18 -15.13 4.27
C ILE A 32 10.22 -14.25 3.45
N ALA A 33 9.14 -14.84 2.93
CA ALA A 33 8.13 -14.11 2.17
C ALA A 33 7.43 -13.06 3.04
N ARG A 34 7.12 -13.43 4.29
CA ARG A 34 6.53 -12.56 5.31
C ARG A 34 7.41 -11.33 5.56
N MET A 35 8.71 -11.53 5.71
CA MET A 35 9.66 -10.43 5.93
C MET A 35 9.79 -9.52 4.71
N GLY A 36 9.79 -10.08 3.50
CA GLY A 36 9.76 -9.28 2.27
C GLY A 36 8.54 -8.37 2.20
N ILE A 37 7.34 -8.91 2.48
CA ILE A 37 6.09 -8.14 2.47
C ILE A 37 6.11 -7.05 3.54
N VAL A 38 6.52 -7.38 4.77
CA VAL A 38 6.55 -6.44 5.90
C VAL A 38 7.52 -5.29 5.62
N LEU A 39 8.71 -5.58 5.09
CA LEU A 39 9.67 -4.53 4.70
C LEU A 39 9.14 -3.65 3.58
N ALA A 40 8.58 -4.24 2.52
CA ALA A 40 7.98 -3.48 1.42
C ALA A 40 6.83 -2.59 1.91
N SER A 41 6.00 -3.10 2.81
CA SER A 41 4.89 -2.38 3.43
C SER A 41 5.37 -1.16 4.23
N GLY A 42 6.42 -1.34 5.03
CA GLY A 42 7.05 -0.26 5.79
C GLY A 42 7.61 0.83 4.88
N ALA A 43 8.32 0.43 3.82
CA ALA A 43 8.87 1.36 2.84
C ALA A 43 7.77 2.18 2.14
N ILE A 44 6.68 1.53 1.71
CA ILE A 44 5.55 2.21 1.07
C ILE A 44 4.88 3.18 2.04
N GLY A 45 4.60 2.76 3.27
CA GLY A 45 4.00 3.62 4.28
C GLY A 45 4.85 4.84 4.64
N TYR A 46 6.17 4.66 4.74
CA TYR A 46 7.09 5.75 5.04
C TYR A 46 7.21 6.76 3.89
N VAL A 47 7.29 6.28 2.64
CA VAL A 47 7.50 7.14 1.46
C VAL A 47 6.20 7.79 1.01
N ALA A 48 5.13 7.01 0.84
CA ALA A 48 3.88 7.51 0.24
C ALA A 48 2.86 7.99 1.27
N GLY A 49 2.93 7.52 2.52
CA GLY A 49 1.97 7.86 3.57
C GLY A 49 1.81 9.37 3.81
N PRO A 50 2.90 10.14 3.97
CA PRO A 50 2.82 11.59 4.18
C PRO A 50 2.23 12.34 3.00
N GLU A 51 2.63 11.97 1.78
CA GLU A 51 2.13 12.61 0.54
C GLU A 51 0.64 12.35 0.35
N ILE A 52 0.19 11.11 0.55
CA ILE A 52 -1.23 10.75 0.45
C ILE A 52 -2.05 11.47 1.53
N ALA A 53 -1.50 11.66 2.73
CA ALA A 53 -2.19 12.39 3.80
C ALA A 53 -2.45 13.85 3.42
N LEU A 54 -1.48 14.48 2.75
CA LEU A 54 -1.63 15.84 2.25
C LEU A 54 -2.71 15.93 1.16
N TRP A 55 -2.76 14.96 0.25
CA TRP A 55 -3.78 14.94 -0.81
C TRP A 55 -5.20 14.73 -0.28
N LEU A 56 -5.35 13.88 0.74
CA LEU A 56 -6.66 13.53 1.30
C LEU A 56 -7.09 14.47 2.44
N GLY A 57 -6.21 15.36 2.91
CA GLY A 57 -6.47 16.21 4.07
C GLY A 57 -6.69 15.41 5.36
N THR A 58 -6.13 14.20 5.45
CA THR A 58 -6.31 13.26 6.55
C THR A 58 -5.17 13.35 7.58
N PRO A 59 -5.38 12.87 8.82
CA PRO A 59 -4.28 12.80 9.79
C PRO A 59 -3.14 11.92 9.25
N GLU A 60 -1.93 12.50 9.18
CA GLU A 60 -0.75 11.89 8.58
C GLU A 60 -0.47 10.49 9.14
N ARG A 61 -0.48 10.36 10.47
CA ARG A 61 -0.16 9.11 11.16
C ARG A 61 -1.14 7.98 10.85
N LEU A 62 -2.45 8.29 10.81
CA LEU A 62 -3.47 7.31 10.44
C LEU A 62 -3.33 6.89 8.98
N THR A 63 -2.98 7.85 8.12
CA THR A 63 -2.75 7.61 6.70
C THR A 63 -1.52 6.73 6.48
N ILE A 64 -0.42 6.99 7.18
CA ILE A 64 0.78 6.14 7.16
C ILE A 64 0.43 4.70 7.53
N VAL A 65 -0.30 4.48 8.63
CA VAL A 65 -0.76 3.12 9.02
C VAL A 65 -1.59 2.49 7.91
N GLY A 66 -2.58 3.22 7.39
CA GLY A 66 -3.46 2.73 6.32
C GLY A 66 -2.68 2.35 5.06
N VAL A 67 -1.74 3.20 4.64
CA VAL A 67 -0.89 2.99 3.46
C VAL A 67 0.10 1.85 3.69
N THR A 68 0.68 1.71 4.88
CA THR A 68 1.51 0.54 5.24
C THR A 68 0.72 -0.76 5.09
N VAL A 69 -0.52 -0.80 5.59
CA VAL A 69 -1.33 -2.03 5.60
C VAL A 69 -1.91 -2.35 4.22
N LEU A 70 -2.42 -1.34 3.50
CA LEU A 70 -3.18 -1.51 2.26
C LEU A 70 -2.35 -1.31 1.00
N GLY A 71 -1.23 -0.60 1.06
CA GLY A 71 -0.36 -0.32 -0.09
C GLY A 71 0.08 -1.58 -0.85
N PRO A 72 0.64 -2.61 -0.16
CA PRO A 72 1.01 -3.87 -0.80
C PRO A 72 -0.18 -4.59 -1.43
N LEU A 73 -1.34 -4.59 -0.77
CA LEU A 73 -2.57 -5.18 -1.31
C LEU A 73 -2.95 -4.51 -2.63
N ALA A 74 -2.96 -3.18 -2.65
CA ALA A 74 -3.31 -2.41 -3.85
C ALA A 74 -2.35 -2.75 -5.00
N LEU A 75 -1.04 -2.82 -4.73
CA LEU A 75 -0.02 -3.21 -5.71
C LEU A 75 -0.18 -4.65 -6.19
N GLU A 76 -0.47 -5.59 -5.30
CA GLU A 76 -0.74 -6.99 -5.66
C GLU A 76 -1.97 -7.10 -6.56
N THR A 77 -3.07 -6.41 -6.22
CA THR A 77 -4.26 -6.37 -7.08
C THR A 77 -3.98 -5.69 -8.42
N ALA A 78 -3.22 -4.61 -8.45
CA ALA A 78 -2.85 -3.94 -9.70
C ALA A 78 -1.96 -4.83 -10.58
N ALA A 79 -0.96 -5.48 -9.98
CA ALA A 79 -0.09 -6.42 -10.68
C ALA A 79 -0.87 -7.63 -11.21
N ALA A 80 -1.79 -8.20 -10.40
CA ALA A 80 -2.65 -9.30 -10.80
C ALA A 80 -3.58 -8.88 -11.95
N ALA A 81 -4.21 -7.70 -11.86
CA ALA A 81 -5.04 -7.15 -12.92
C ALA A 81 -4.25 -6.94 -14.22
N LEU A 82 -3.05 -6.36 -14.14
CA LEU A 82 -2.16 -6.16 -15.29
C LEU A 82 -1.69 -7.48 -15.91
N LEU A 83 -1.38 -8.48 -15.10
CA LEU A 83 -1.02 -9.81 -15.57
C LEU A 83 -2.18 -10.51 -16.27
N TRP A 84 -3.39 -10.41 -15.72
CA TRP A 84 -4.60 -10.93 -16.33
C TRP A 84 -4.87 -10.24 -17.68
N LEU A 85 -4.79 -8.91 -17.71
CA LEU A 85 -4.91 -8.09 -18.92
C LEU A 85 -3.87 -8.44 -19.99
N LYS A 86 -2.62 -8.71 -19.58
CA LYS A 86 -1.56 -9.15 -20.50
C LYS A 86 -1.86 -10.53 -21.10
N ARG A 87 -2.49 -11.41 -20.32
CA ARG A 87 -2.81 -12.78 -20.75
C ARG A 87 -3.95 -12.80 -21.77
N ASP A 88 -4.89 -11.86 -21.67
CA ASP A 88 -6.03 -11.76 -22.58
C ASP A 88 -6.24 -10.33 -23.10
N PRO A 89 -5.40 -9.88 -24.05
CA PRO A 89 -5.41 -8.49 -24.52
C PRO A 89 -6.69 -8.10 -25.29
N ALA A 90 -7.47 -9.09 -25.74
CA ALA A 90 -8.77 -8.85 -26.39
C ALA A 90 -9.77 -8.20 -25.43
N HIS A 91 -9.77 -8.62 -24.16
CA HIS A 91 -10.62 -8.03 -23.12
C HIS A 91 -10.24 -6.58 -22.78
N LEU A 92 -8.95 -6.21 -22.89
CA LEU A 92 -8.53 -4.81 -22.73
C LEU A 92 -9.08 -3.94 -23.86
N ALA A 93 -9.00 -4.41 -25.10
CA ALA A 93 -9.53 -3.71 -26.26
C ALA A 93 -11.06 -3.52 -26.14
N GLU A 94 -11.77 -4.53 -25.64
CA GLU A 94 -13.20 -4.47 -25.38
C GLU A 94 -13.56 -3.54 -24.21
N MET A 95 -12.85 -3.59 -23.08
CA MET A 95 -13.02 -2.63 -21.99
C MET A 95 -12.75 -1.19 -22.43
N LEU A 96 -11.69 -0.95 -23.22
CA LEU A 96 -11.40 0.37 -23.79
C LEU A 96 -12.48 0.81 -24.79
N ARG A 97 -13.05 -0.14 -25.54
CA ARG A 97 -14.17 0.12 -26.46
C ARG A 97 -15.42 0.52 -25.68
N LEU A 98 -15.79 -0.24 -24.66
CA LEU A 98 -16.94 0.03 -23.77
C LEU A 98 -16.76 1.35 -23.00
N TRP A 99 -15.56 1.62 -22.48
CA TRP A 99 -15.25 2.87 -21.77
C TRP A 99 -15.31 4.10 -22.69
N ARG A 100 -14.94 3.95 -23.97
CA ARG A 100 -15.13 4.97 -25.01
C ARG A 100 -16.58 5.06 -25.53
N GLY A 101 -17.51 4.31 -24.93
CA GLY A 101 -18.93 4.30 -25.32
C GLY A 101 -19.24 3.50 -26.59
N GLY A 102 -18.29 2.70 -27.08
CA GLY A 102 -18.53 1.78 -28.19
C GLY A 102 -19.26 0.52 -27.70
N LYS A 103 -20.45 0.27 -28.27
CA LYS A 103 -21.16 -1.01 -28.13
C LYS A 103 -20.34 -2.14 -28.72
#